data_AF-A0A2T2X6T4-F1
#
_entry.id   AF-A0A2T2X6T4-F1
#
_cell.length_a   1.000
_cell.length_b   1.000
_cell.length_c   1.000
_cell.angle_alpha   90.00
_cell.angle_beta   90.00
_cell.angle_gamma   90.00
#
_symmetry.space_group_name_H-M   'P 1'
#
loop_
_entity.id
_entity.type
_entity.pdbx_description
1 polymer ?
#
loop_
_entity_poly.entity_id
_entity_poly.type
_entity_poly.pdbx_seq_one_letter_code
_entity_poly.pdbx_strand_id
1 'polypeptide(L)'
;MKILECSSQSDRRFSALSAEVAVFGQRQSIERHYQLAKRFGPIIPQTLREAKGRKPTHFAVIGIPFPLAWGPAWYDLLWVKYLDQHPELVAYAHTFDAFHDAFHTARQVVCQAESIRRYVQEGRAAILTRPDTVALLSRLASALSDPLRYRLLTSPFDDR
;
A
#
# COMPACT_ATOMS: atom_id res chain seq x y z
N MET A 1 -25.20 -13.08 -6.41
CA MET A 1 -24.12 -12.32 -5.74
C MET A 1 -22.79 -12.83 -6.26
N LYS A 2 -22.05 -12.01 -6.99
CA LYS A 2 -20.69 -12.28 -7.47
C LYS A 2 -19.70 -11.72 -6.46
N ILE A 3 -18.82 -12.56 -5.94
CA ILE A 3 -17.80 -12.16 -4.96
C ILE A 3 -16.43 -12.19 -5.63
N LEU A 4 -15.68 -11.09 -5.56
CA LEU A 4 -14.28 -11.05 -5.97
C LEU A 4 -13.41 -11.51 -4.80
N GLU A 5 -12.78 -12.67 -4.95
CA GLU A 5 -11.77 -13.16 -4.03
C GLU A 5 -10.44 -12.42 -4.27
N CYS A 6 -10.08 -11.56 -3.34
CA CYS A 6 -8.87 -10.74 -3.32
C CYS A 6 -7.84 -11.44 -2.44
N SER A 7 -7.28 -12.56 -2.91
CA SER A 7 -6.23 -13.28 -2.20
C SER A 7 -5.30 -14.00 -3.17
N SER A 8 -4.14 -14.43 -2.68
CA SER A 8 -3.15 -15.13 -3.51
C SER A 8 -3.59 -16.52 -3.99
N GLN A 9 -4.71 -17.05 -3.48
CA GLN A 9 -5.28 -18.33 -3.90
C GLN A 9 -6.22 -18.20 -5.11
N SER A 10 -6.63 -16.98 -5.45
CA SER A 10 -7.54 -16.71 -6.57
C SER A 10 -6.87 -15.78 -7.59
N ASP A 11 -7.57 -14.74 -8.05
CA ASP A 11 -7.04 -13.74 -8.96
C ASP A 11 -5.94 -12.93 -8.30
N ARG A 12 -4.69 -13.34 -8.58
CA ARG A 12 -3.48 -12.76 -8.00
C ARG A 12 -3.32 -11.27 -8.29
N ARG A 13 -3.99 -10.73 -9.31
CA ARG A 13 -3.96 -9.28 -9.61
C ARG A 13 -4.59 -8.46 -8.47
N PHE A 14 -5.45 -9.08 -7.66
CA PHE A 14 -6.07 -8.48 -6.46
C PHE A 14 -5.45 -8.99 -5.16
N SER A 15 -4.22 -9.54 -5.22
CA SER A 15 -3.45 -9.95 -4.06
C SER A 15 -2.29 -9.00 -3.82
N ALA A 16 -2.15 -8.48 -2.59
CA ALA A 16 -1.02 -7.62 -2.21
C ALA A 16 0.35 -8.32 -2.34
N LEU A 17 0.37 -9.66 -2.36
CA LEU A 17 1.59 -10.44 -2.60
C LEU A 17 2.07 -10.39 -4.06
N SER A 18 1.20 -10.03 -5.00
CA SER A 18 1.47 -10.07 -6.44
C SER A 18 1.22 -8.73 -7.14
N ALA A 19 0.36 -7.87 -6.61
CA ALA A 19 0.16 -6.50 -7.09
C ALA A 19 1.43 -5.68 -6.83
N GLU A 20 2.17 -5.36 -7.90
CA GLU A 20 3.40 -4.57 -7.83
C GLU A 20 3.19 -3.11 -8.16
N VAL A 21 3.83 -2.25 -7.38
CA VAL A 21 3.76 -0.80 -7.57
C VAL A 21 5.15 -0.19 -7.40
N ALA A 22 5.49 0.78 -8.25
CA ALA A 22 6.75 1.52 -8.17
C ALA A 22 6.61 2.71 -7.21
N VAL A 23 7.30 2.70 -6.09
CA VAL A 23 7.22 3.73 -5.05
C VAL A 23 8.63 4.11 -4.62
N PHE A 24 8.96 5.40 -4.71
CA PHE A 24 10.30 5.96 -4.39
C PHE A 24 11.46 5.18 -5.04
N GLY A 25 11.36 4.93 -6.35
CA GLY A 25 12.37 4.22 -7.13
C GLY A 25 12.42 2.70 -6.94
N GLN A 26 11.53 2.12 -6.12
CA GLN A 26 11.47 0.68 -5.89
C GLN A 26 10.17 0.08 -6.43
N ARG A 27 10.29 -0.85 -7.39
CA ARG A 27 9.19 -1.69 -7.85
C ARG A 27 9.16 -2.98 -7.05
N GLN A 28 8.07 -3.21 -6.35
CA GLN A 28 7.84 -4.43 -5.57
C GLN A 28 6.35 -4.56 -5.24
N SER A 29 5.97 -5.71 -4.68
CA SER A 29 4.59 -5.96 -4.27
C SER A 29 4.13 -5.00 -3.16
N ILE A 30 2.83 -4.73 -3.12
CA ILE A 30 2.18 -3.91 -2.07
C ILE A 30 2.52 -4.46 -0.68
N GLU A 31 2.47 -5.79 -0.51
CA GLU A 31 2.83 -6.44 0.76
C GLU A 31 4.28 -6.12 1.15
N ARG A 32 5.22 -6.15 0.19
CA ARG A 32 6.63 -5.86 0.48
C ARG A 32 6.81 -4.39 0.88
N HIS A 33 6.19 -3.45 0.16
CA HIS A 33 6.18 -2.03 0.56
C HIS A 33 5.61 -1.82 1.96
N TYR A 34 4.50 -2.47 2.28
CA TYR A 34 3.83 -2.31 3.56
C TYR A 34 4.64 -2.92 4.73
N GLN A 35 5.13 -4.14 4.57
CA GLN A 35 5.88 -4.82 5.63
C GLN A 35 7.26 -4.18 5.86
N LEU A 36 7.97 -3.79 4.79
CA LEU A 36 9.27 -3.12 4.92
C LEU A 36 9.15 -1.67 5.40
N ALA A 37 7.95 -1.07 5.38
CA ALA A 37 7.72 0.21 6.04
C ALA A 37 7.72 0.08 7.57
N LYS A 38 7.44 -1.10 8.15
CA LYS A 38 7.42 -1.28 9.60
C LYS A 38 8.81 -1.12 10.23
N ARG A 39 8.85 -0.65 11.47
CA ARG A 39 10.10 -0.43 12.24
C ARG A 39 10.00 -1.05 13.62
N PHE A 40 11.10 -1.62 14.10
CA PHE A 40 11.16 -2.39 15.34
C PHE A 40 12.21 -1.78 16.28
N GLY A 41 11.87 -0.64 16.89
CA GLY A 41 12.84 0.17 17.63
C GLY A 41 13.92 0.71 16.68
N PRO A 42 15.23 0.44 16.93
CA PRO A 42 16.31 0.88 16.05
C PRO A 42 16.44 0.05 14.77
N ILE A 43 15.73 -1.08 14.65
CA ILE A 43 15.89 -2.01 13.52
C ILE A 43 15.06 -1.55 12.33
N ILE A 44 15.75 -1.38 11.20
CA ILE A 44 15.18 -1.15 9.87
C ILE A 44 15.22 -2.48 9.12
N PRO A 45 14.07 -3.15 8.89
CA PRO A 45 14.06 -4.44 8.21
C PRO A 45 14.49 -4.27 6.75
N GLN A 46 15.49 -5.03 6.31
CA GLN A 46 15.88 -5.14 4.89
C GLN A 46 15.12 -6.27 4.19
N THR A 47 14.70 -7.26 4.98
CA THR A 47 13.99 -8.45 4.50
C THR A 47 12.71 -8.70 5.30
N LEU A 48 11.74 -9.39 4.70
CA LEU A 48 10.53 -9.82 5.41
C LEU A 48 10.84 -10.78 6.56
N ARG A 49 11.95 -11.52 6.46
CA ARG A 49 12.41 -12.44 7.51
C ARG A 49 12.79 -11.69 8.79
N GLU A 50 13.42 -10.54 8.67
CA GLU A 50 13.77 -9.69 9.83
C GLU A 50 12.54 -9.11 10.52
N ALA A 51 11.48 -8.83 9.76
CA ALA A 51 10.22 -8.31 10.28
C ALA A 51 9.35 -9.39 10.96
N LYS A 52 9.53 -10.67 10.59
CA LYS A 52 8.67 -11.77 11.02
C LYS A 52 8.73 -11.97 12.55
N GLY A 53 7.54 -12.08 13.17
CA GLY A 53 7.40 -12.36 14.61
C GLY A 53 7.69 -11.18 15.54
N ARG A 54 8.02 -10.00 15.00
CA ARG A 54 8.29 -8.80 15.80
C ARG A 54 7.08 -7.88 15.87
N LYS A 55 6.91 -7.21 17.01
CA LYS A 55 5.89 -6.17 17.18
C LYS A 55 6.43 -4.83 16.70
N PRO A 56 5.86 -4.22 15.65
CA PRO A 56 6.34 -2.94 15.17
C PRO A 56 6.06 -1.84 16.22
N THR A 57 6.89 -0.80 16.19
CA THR A 57 6.81 0.37 17.09
C THR A 57 6.24 1.58 16.38
N HIS A 58 6.62 1.73 15.11
CA HIS A 58 6.16 2.75 14.18
C HIS A 58 6.32 2.19 12.76
N PHE A 59 5.86 2.91 11.74
CA PHE A 59 6.30 2.68 10.37
C PHE A 59 7.06 3.90 9.87
N ALA A 60 7.86 3.72 8.84
CA ALA A 60 8.55 4.80 8.18
C ALA A 60 8.43 4.66 6.67
N VAL A 61 8.05 5.76 6.03
CA VAL A 61 8.01 5.91 4.57
C VAL A 61 9.08 6.92 4.22
N ILE A 62 9.99 6.58 3.30
CA ILE A 62 11.17 7.41 2.94
C ILE A 62 11.96 7.93 4.14
N GLY A 63 12.09 7.10 5.18
CA GLY A 63 12.80 7.44 6.42
C GLY A 63 12.05 8.39 7.35
N ILE A 64 10.84 8.83 7.00
CA ILE A 64 10.00 9.66 7.85
C ILE A 64 9.18 8.74 8.76
N PRO A 65 9.28 8.87 10.09
CA PRO A 65 8.53 8.03 11.01
C PRO A 65 7.08 8.50 11.15
N PHE A 66 6.17 7.53 11.24
CA PHE A 66 4.73 7.71 11.40
C PHE A 66 4.17 6.76 12.47
N PRO A 67 3.14 7.17 13.22
CA PRO A 67 2.46 6.29 14.17
C PRO A 67 1.85 5.07 13.46
N LEU A 68 1.88 3.88 14.08
CA LEU A 68 1.32 2.66 13.48
C LEU A 68 -0.14 2.79 13.03
N ALA A 69 -0.91 3.66 13.68
CA ALA A 69 -2.29 3.96 13.32
C ALA A 69 -2.45 4.50 11.89
N TRP A 70 -1.40 5.04 11.26
CA TRP A 70 -1.45 5.49 9.86
C TRP A 70 -1.06 4.38 8.87
N GLY A 71 -0.73 3.18 9.34
CA GLY A 71 -0.41 2.02 8.51
C GLY A 71 -1.54 1.67 7.52
N PRO A 72 -2.82 1.67 7.91
CA PRO A 72 -3.93 1.49 6.99
C PRO A 72 -4.00 2.56 5.89
N ALA A 73 -3.78 3.84 6.22
CA ALA A 73 -3.73 4.90 5.21
C ALA A 73 -2.58 4.68 4.22
N TRP A 74 -1.40 4.27 4.69
CA TRP A 74 -0.29 3.91 3.81
C TRP A 74 -0.62 2.74 2.89
N TYR A 75 -1.24 1.69 3.44
CA TYR A 75 -1.65 0.52 2.68
C TYR A 75 -2.68 0.85 1.60
N ASP A 76 -3.67 1.68 1.93
CA ASP A 76 -4.70 2.11 0.97
C ASP A 76 -4.12 3.00 -0.13
N LEU A 77 -3.12 3.85 0.16
CA LEU A 77 -2.42 4.63 -0.86
C LEU A 77 -1.65 3.75 -1.85
N LEU A 78 -1.09 2.63 -1.40
CA LEU A 78 -0.44 1.66 -2.27
C LEU A 78 -1.45 1.04 -3.24
N TRP A 79 -2.65 0.69 -2.75
CA TRP A 79 -3.74 0.20 -3.59
C TRP A 79 -4.30 1.26 -4.54
N VAL A 80 -4.50 2.50 -4.10
CA VAL A 80 -4.86 3.62 -4.99
C VAL A 80 -3.88 3.73 -6.13
N LYS A 81 -2.58 3.75 -5.82
CA LYS A 81 -1.55 3.89 -6.86
C LYS A 81 -1.53 2.70 -7.82
N TYR A 82 -1.72 1.48 -7.32
CA TYR A 82 -1.82 0.29 -8.16
C TYR A 82 -3.05 0.34 -9.07
N LEU A 83 -4.24 0.65 -8.53
CA LEU A 83 -5.49 0.66 -9.29
C LEU A 83 -5.60 1.84 -10.25
N ASP A 84 -5.00 3.00 -9.92
CA ASP A 84 -4.82 4.13 -10.84
C ASP A 84 -4.02 3.70 -12.11
N GLN A 85 -3.11 2.73 -11.97
CA GLN A 85 -2.28 2.21 -13.07
C GLN A 85 -2.93 1.07 -13.87
N HIS A 86 -4.05 0.53 -13.40
CA HIS A 86 -4.69 -0.66 -13.98
C HIS A 86 -6.22 -0.46 -14.12
N PRO A 87 -6.67 0.52 -14.95
CA PRO A 87 -8.11 0.81 -15.11
C PRO A 87 -8.92 -0.39 -15.63
N GLU A 88 -8.29 -1.31 -16.37
CA GLU A 88 -8.90 -2.56 -16.82
C GLU A 88 -9.26 -3.49 -15.66
N LEU A 89 -8.45 -3.52 -14.60
CA LEU A 89 -8.74 -4.29 -13.39
C LEU A 89 -9.86 -3.65 -12.59
N VAL A 90 -9.91 -2.32 -12.55
CA VAL A 90 -11.01 -1.58 -11.92
C VAL A 90 -12.33 -1.90 -12.64
N ALA A 91 -12.34 -1.84 -13.97
CA ALA A 91 -13.51 -2.18 -14.78
C ALA A 91 -13.96 -3.64 -14.57
N TYR A 92 -13.01 -4.58 -14.51
CA TYR A 92 -13.30 -5.97 -14.18
C TYR A 92 -13.89 -6.14 -12.76
N ALA A 93 -13.29 -5.49 -11.75
CA ALA A 93 -13.73 -5.56 -10.36
C ALA A 93 -15.11 -4.94 -10.15
N HIS A 94 -15.50 -3.93 -10.94
CA HIS A 94 -16.85 -3.35 -10.92
C HIS A 94 -17.97 -4.35 -11.28
N THR A 95 -17.64 -5.48 -11.91
CA THR A 95 -18.63 -6.52 -12.26
C THR A 95 -19.04 -7.41 -11.07
N PHE A 96 -18.44 -7.19 -9.89
CA PHE A 96 -18.68 -7.95 -8.67
C PHE A 96 -19.47 -7.12 -7.64
N ASP A 97 -20.30 -7.82 -6.87
CA ASP A 97 -21.17 -7.23 -5.85
C ASP A 97 -20.44 -7.05 -4.52
N ALA A 98 -19.50 -7.96 -4.22
CA ALA A 98 -18.78 -8.01 -2.95
C ALA A 98 -17.31 -8.42 -3.15
N PHE A 99 -16.49 -8.14 -2.13
CA PHE A 99 -15.06 -8.41 -2.12
C PHE A 99 -14.73 -9.20 -0.86
N HIS A 100 -13.88 -10.20 -0.97
CA HIS A 100 -13.51 -11.07 0.14
C HIS A 100 -12.01 -11.33 0.12
N ASP A 101 -11.40 -11.46 1.30
CA ASP A 101 -10.00 -11.85 1.48
C ASP A 101 -9.97 -13.05 2.41
N ALA A 102 -9.75 -14.24 1.86
CA ALA A 102 -9.72 -15.49 2.62
C ALA A 102 -8.64 -15.54 3.71
N PHE A 103 -7.65 -14.64 3.67
CA PHE A 103 -6.59 -14.58 4.68
C PHE A 103 -6.77 -13.47 5.70
N HIS A 104 -7.81 -12.65 5.59
CA HIS A 104 -8.07 -11.62 6.58
C HIS A 104 -8.54 -12.23 7.91
N THR A 105 -7.80 -11.93 8.97
CA THR A 105 -8.17 -12.25 10.35
C THR A 105 -8.48 -10.99 11.15
N ALA A 106 -9.29 -11.11 12.21
CA ALA A 106 -9.64 -10.00 13.12
C ALA A 106 -8.43 -9.31 13.81
N ARG A 107 -7.23 -9.91 13.73
CA ARG A 107 -5.98 -9.35 14.27
C ARG A 107 -5.28 -8.41 13.29
N GLN A 108 -5.61 -8.47 12.00
CA GLN A 108 -5.02 -7.62 10.99
C GLN A 108 -5.75 -6.28 10.93
N VAL A 109 -4.96 -5.21 10.90
CA VAL A 109 -5.47 -3.83 10.81
C VAL A 109 -5.71 -3.37 9.36
N VAL A 110 -5.27 -4.17 8.38
CA VAL A 110 -5.45 -3.90 6.94
C VAL A 110 -6.06 -5.12 6.27
N CYS A 111 -6.87 -4.87 5.25
CA CYS A 111 -7.57 -5.88 4.46
C CYS A 111 -7.54 -5.45 3.00
N GLN A 112 -6.97 -6.28 2.12
CA GLN A 112 -6.89 -5.95 0.69
C GLN A 112 -8.27 -5.85 0.04
N ALA A 113 -9.19 -6.75 0.39
CA ALA A 113 -10.55 -6.73 -0.13
C ALA A 113 -11.27 -5.42 0.20
N GLU A 114 -11.10 -4.89 1.42
CA GLU A 114 -11.73 -3.62 1.80
C GLU A 114 -11.09 -2.42 1.11
N SER A 115 -9.75 -2.39 0.97
CA SER A 115 -9.05 -1.35 0.22
C SER A 115 -9.50 -1.30 -1.25
N ILE A 116 -9.57 -2.46 -1.90
CA ILE A 116 -9.99 -2.61 -3.29
C ILE A 116 -11.47 -2.25 -3.43
N ARG A 117 -12.35 -2.80 -2.58
CA ARG A 117 -13.78 -2.49 -2.58
C ARG A 117 -14.02 -1.00 -2.45
N ARG A 118 -13.38 -0.32 -1.50
CA ARG A 118 -13.54 1.12 -1.30
C ARG A 118 -13.13 1.89 -2.55
N TYR A 119 -11.97 1.57 -3.14
CA TYR A 119 -11.54 2.22 -4.37
C TYR A 119 -12.54 2.00 -5.52
N VAL A 120 -12.96 0.75 -5.74
CA VAL A 120 -13.81 0.38 -6.88
C VAL A 120 -15.22 0.91 -6.68
N GLN A 121 -15.86 0.66 -5.54
CA GLN A 121 -17.28 0.98 -5.33
C GLN A 121 -17.52 2.44 -4.92
N GLU A 122 -16.61 3.07 -4.17
CA GLU A 122 -16.78 4.44 -3.66
C GLU A 122 -15.87 5.45 -4.37
N GLY A 123 -14.95 4.96 -5.21
CA GLY A 123 -14.04 5.77 -5.98
C GLY A 123 -12.77 6.17 -5.23
N ARG A 124 -11.79 6.62 -6.00
CA ARG A 124 -10.48 7.10 -5.51
C ARG A 124 -10.59 8.13 -4.39
N ALA A 125 -11.58 9.02 -4.45
CA ALA A 125 -11.78 10.08 -3.47
C ALA A 125 -12.06 9.54 -2.07
N ALA A 126 -12.80 8.43 -1.94
CA ALA A 126 -13.15 7.82 -0.64
C ALA A 126 -11.92 7.40 0.18
N ILE A 127 -10.77 7.18 -0.47
CA ILE A 127 -9.50 6.92 0.21
C ILE A 127 -8.73 8.22 0.46
N LEU A 128 -8.64 9.09 -0.55
CA LEU A 128 -7.77 10.27 -0.52
C LEU A 128 -8.25 11.40 0.36
N THR A 129 -9.56 11.49 0.61
CA THR A 129 -10.12 12.54 1.47
C THR A 129 -10.21 12.14 2.93
N ARG A 130 -9.82 10.90 3.29
CA ARG A 130 -9.80 10.49 4.69
C ARG A 130 -8.79 11.32 5.48
N PRO A 131 -9.11 11.73 6.72
CA PRO A 131 -8.24 12.59 7.51
C PRO A 131 -6.81 12.03 7.70
N ASP A 132 -6.69 10.73 7.93
CA ASP A 132 -5.41 10.04 8.10
C ASP A 132 -4.60 9.99 6.80
N THR A 133 -5.26 9.74 5.66
CA THR A 133 -4.63 9.80 4.34
C THR A 133 -4.15 11.20 3.99
N VAL A 134 -4.96 12.23 4.22
CA VAL A 134 -4.61 13.64 3.97
C VAL A 134 -3.42 14.06 4.83
N ALA A 135 -3.42 13.69 6.11
CA ALA A 135 -2.33 13.99 7.03
C ALA A 135 -1.03 13.30 6.61
N LEU A 136 -1.11 12.03 6.19
CA LEU A 136 0.03 11.27 5.67
C LEU A 136 0.62 11.94 4.41
N LEU A 137 -0.21 12.23 3.41
CA LEU A 137 0.21 12.86 2.17
C LEU A 137 0.83 14.25 2.40
N SER A 138 0.19 15.09 3.23
CA SER A 138 0.71 16.42 3.56
C SER A 138 2.11 16.37 4.19
N ARG A 139 2.32 15.40 5.09
CA ARG A 139 3.61 15.22 5.78
C ARG A 139 4.69 14.66 4.86
N LEU A 140 4.33 13.75 3.95
CA LEU A 140 5.22 13.27 2.90
C LEU A 140 5.61 14.42 1.94
N ALA A 141 4.64 15.20 1.46
CA ALA A 141 4.88 16.32 0.56
C ALA A 141 5.82 17.37 1.17
N SER A 142 5.60 17.73 2.44
CA SER A 142 6.46 18.68 3.17
C SER A 142 7.91 18.21 3.24
N ALA A 143 8.14 16.90 3.41
CA ALA A 143 9.48 16.33 3.51
C ALA A 143 10.15 16.10 2.14
N LEU A 144 9.38 16.06 1.06
CA LEU A 144 9.86 15.94 -0.32
C LEU A 144 10.21 17.29 -0.97
N SER A 145 9.87 18.40 -0.29
CA SER A 145 10.22 19.77 -0.69
C SER A 145 11.71 20.10 -0.47
N ASP A 146 12.51 19.12 -0.02
CA ASP A 146 13.98 19.18 0.06
C ASP A 146 14.60 18.77 -1.30
N PRO A 147 15.29 19.69 -2.01
CA PRO A 147 15.84 19.45 -3.36
C PRO A 147 16.81 18.26 -3.46
N LEU A 148 17.47 17.88 -2.36
CA LEU A 148 18.40 16.75 -2.34
C LEU A 148 17.67 15.39 -2.38
N ARG A 149 16.43 15.33 -1.90
CA ARG A 149 15.61 14.12 -1.91
C ARG A 149 14.85 13.93 -3.23
N TYR A 150 14.59 15.00 -3.98
CA TYR A 150 13.92 14.96 -5.29
C TYR A 150 14.76 14.25 -6.38
N ARG A 151 16.10 14.38 -6.35
CA ARG A 151 17.00 13.69 -7.31
C ARG A 151 16.98 12.17 -7.23
N LEU A 152 16.63 11.59 -6.08
CA LEU A 152 16.46 10.14 -5.93
C LEU A 152 15.12 9.64 -6.50
N LEU A 153 14.23 10.54 -6.95
CA LEU A 153 12.84 10.22 -7.30
C LEU A 153 12.51 10.32 -8.80
N THR A 154 13.28 11.06 -9.58
CA THR A 154 12.94 11.37 -10.98
C THR A 154 14.04 11.08 -11.98
N SER A 155 15.17 10.47 -11.57
CA SER A 155 16.08 9.92 -12.57
C SER A 155 15.34 8.78 -13.27
N PRO A 156 15.20 8.78 -14.60
CA PRO A 156 15.02 7.50 -15.28
C PRO A 156 16.22 6.66 -14.83
N PHE A 157 15.95 5.46 -14.32
CA PHE A 157 17.02 4.50 -14.16
C PHE A 157 17.66 4.34 -15.54
N ASP A 158 18.96 4.60 -15.61
CA ASP A 158 19.80 4.24 -16.76
C ASP A 158 19.39 2.83 -17.22
N ASP A 159 19.06 2.71 -18.50
CA ASP A 159 18.98 1.44 -19.20
C ASP A 159 20.34 0.74 -19.08
N ARG A 160 20.41 -0.29 -18.21
CA ARG A 160 21.41 -1.36 -18.28
C ARG A 160 20.79 -2.68 -17.88
#